data_AF-A0A8T7L2S8-F1
#
_entry.id   AF-A0A8T7L2S8-F1
#
_cell.length_a   1.000
_cell.length_b   1.000
_cell.length_c   1.000
_cell.angle_alpha   90.00
_cell.angle_beta   90.00
_cell.angle_gamma   90.00
#
_symmetry.space_group_name_H-M   'P 1'
#
loop_
_entity.id
_entity.type
_entity.pdbx_description
1 polymer ?
#
loop_
_entity_poly.entity_id
_entity_poly.type
_entity_poly.pdbx_seq_one_letter_code
_entity_poly.pdbx_strand_id
1 'polypeptide(L)' 'MTLDELKRVVKAAIDERLTRLLGPLEISDEPDDDNDLTWDAIRAAVERHRWTPPPGSKSSLEFLREDREN' A
#
# COMPACT_ATOMS: atom_id res chain seq x y z
N MET A 1 -18.89 -28.20 -17.43
CA MET A 1 -18.15 -27.09 -16.79
C MET A 1 -18.36 -27.18 -15.29
N THR A 2 -17.30 -27.36 -14.52
CA THR A 2 -17.36 -27.46 -13.05
C THR A 2 -17.33 -26.08 -12.40
N LEU A 3 -17.72 -25.99 -11.13
CA LEU A 3 -17.66 -24.74 -10.36
C LEU A 3 -16.24 -24.18 -10.30
N ASP A 4 -15.23 -25.05 -10.20
CA ASP A 4 -13.83 -24.63 -10.12
C ASP A 4 -13.28 -24.14 -11.45
N GLU A 5 -13.76 -24.70 -12.57
CA GLU A 5 -13.50 -24.15 -13.90
C GLU A 5 -14.10 -22.75 -14.06
N LEU A 6 -15.35 -22.54 -13.59
CA LEU A 6 -15.98 -21.22 -13.61
C LEU A 6 -15.19 -20.19 -12.80
N LYS A 7 -14.75 -20.56 -11.59
CA LYS A 7 -13.94 -19.68 -10.73
C LYS A 7 -12.62 -19.27 -11.41
N ARG A 8 -11.94 -20.20 -12.08
CA ARG A 8 -10.70 -19.90 -12.81
C ARG A 8 -10.93 -18.92 -13.96
N VAL A 9 -11.99 -19.11 -14.72
CA VAL A 9 -12.35 -18.20 -15.82
C VAL A 9 -12.65 -16.80 -15.30
N VAL A 10 -13.42 -16.69 -14.22
CA VAL A 10 -13.74 -15.39 -13.60
C VAL A 10 -12.48 -14.70 -13.06
N LYS A 11 -11.59 -15.44 -12.38
CA LYS A 11 -10.33 -14.89 -11.87
C LYS A 11 -9.46 -14.34 -13.01
N ALA A 12 -9.26 -15.13 -14.07
CA ALA A 12 -8.47 -14.71 -15.23
C ALA A 12 -9.03 -13.46 -15.92
N ALA A 13 -10.37 -13.35 -16.07
CA ALA A 13 -11.01 -12.19 -16.68
C ALA A 13 -10.89 -10.92 -15.82
N ILE A 14 -10.92 -11.06 -14.49
CA ILE A 14 -10.70 -9.95 -13.56
C ILE A 14 -9.24 -9.50 -13.60
N ASP A 15 -8.29 -10.43 -13.53
CA ASP A 15 -6.86 -10.15 -13.54
C ASP A 15 -6.44 -9.42 -14.83
N GLU A 16 -6.94 -9.86 -16.00
CA GLU A 16 -6.69 -9.20 -17.28
C GLU A 16 -7.22 -7.75 -17.28
N ARG A 17 -8.43 -7.54 -16.76
CA ARG A 17 -9.07 -6.23 -16.73
C ARG A 17 -8.36 -5.29 -15.76
N LEU A 18 -7.94 -5.78 -14.59
CA LEU A 18 -7.20 -4.99 -13.61
C LEU A 18 -5.82 -4.62 -14.12
N THR A 19 -5.10 -5.56 -14.73
CA THR A 19 -3.78 -5.32 -15.34
C THR A 19 -3.85 -4.24 -16.42
N ARG A 20 -4.90 -4.23 -17.23
CA ARG A 20 -5.10 -3.21 -18.27
C ARG A 20 -5.36 -1.80 -17.72
N LEU A 21 -6.07 -1.71 -16.59
CA LEU A 21 -6.47 -0.42 -16.00
C LEU A 21 -5.43 0.18 -15.07
N LEU A 22 -4.73 -0.66 -14.31
CA LEU A 22 -3.83 -0.25 -13.24
C LEU A 22 -2.35 -0.49 -13.56
N GLY A 23 -2.06 -1.13 -14.70
CA GLY A 23 -0.74 -1.68 -14.99
C GLY A 23 -0.51 -3.03 -14.31
N PRO A 24 0.66 -3.66 -14.50
CA PRO A 24 1.04 -4.85 -13.75
C PRO A 24 1.07 -4.50 -12.27
N LEU A 25 0.12 -5.05 -11.52
CA LEU A 25 0.14 -4.96 -10.06
C LEU A 25 1.18 -5.98 -9.60
N GLU A 26 2.26 -5.52 -8.99
CA GLU A 26 3.21 -6.37 -8.25
C GLU A 26 2.55 -6.82 -6.94
N ILE A 27 1.47 -7.59 -7.05
CA ILE A 27 0.89 -8.31 -5.92
C ILE A 27 1.65 -9.63 -5.87
N SER A 28 2.60 -9.74 -4.95
CA SER A 28 3.20 -11.05 -4.67
C SER A 28 2.09 -11.95 -4.12
N ASP A 29 1.80 -13.05 -4.82
CA ASP A 29 0.92 -14.13 -4.35
C ASP A 29 1.63 -14.99 -3.27
N GLU A 30 2.87 -14.64 -2.92
CA GLU A 30 3.57 -15.24 -1.81
C GLU A 30 2.82 -14.92 -0.52
N PRO A 31 2.50 -15.92 0.34
CA PRO A 31 2.15 -15.60 1.71
C PRO A 31 3.29 -14.76 2.26
N ASP A 32 2.94 -13.68 2.96
CA ASP A 32 3.86 -12.77 3.64
C ASP A 32 4.50 -13.52 4.82
N ASP A 33 5.22 -14.61 4.53
CA ASP A 33 5.89 -15.52 5.46
C ASP A 33 7.13 -14.84 6.06
N ASP A 34 7.53 -13.70 5.47
CA ASP A 34 8.60 -12.81 5.94
C ASP A 34 8.09 -11.70 6.88
N ASN A 35 6.83 -11.72 7.29
CA ASN A 35 6.33 -10.77 8.29
C ASN A 35 6.77 -11.17 9.72
N ASP A 36 8.07 -11.44 9.89
CA ASP A 36 8.79 -11.51 11.17
C ASP A 36 8.81 -10.14 11.89
N LEU A 37 8.20 -9.11 11.30
CA LEU A 37 8.01 -7.80 11.91
C LEU A 37 6.98 -7.90 13.03
N THR A 38 7.47 -8.29 14.21
CA THR A 38 6.70 -8.15 15.45
C THR A 38 6.25 -6.69 15.63
N TRP A 39 5.08 -6.52 16.24
CA TRP A 39 4.56 -5.19 16.56
C TRP A 39 5.56 -4.32 17.34
N ASP A 40 6.40 -4.94 18.18
CA ASP A 40 7.43 -4.23 18.93
C ASP A 40 8.61 -3.79 18.05
N ALA A 41 8.99 -4.56 17.03
CA ALA A 41 9.98 -4.15 16.04
C ALA A 41 9.50 -2.94 15.22
N ILE A 42 8.22 -2.96 14.80
CA ILE A 42 7.58 -1.84 14.09
C ILE A 42 7.56 -0.60 14.98
N ARG A 43 7.13 -0.73 16.25
CA ARG A 43 7.10 0.39 17.19
C ARG A 43 8.49 0.97 17.42
N ALA A 44 9.50 0.13 17.63
CA ALA A 44 10.88 0.56 17.83
C ALA A 44 11.43 1.31 16.60
N ALA A 45 11.09 0.86 15.38
CA ALA A 45 11.47 1.54 14.15
C ALA A 45 10.80 2.92 14.04
N VAL A 46 9.49 3.00 14.29
CA VAL A 46 8.75 4.28 14.28
C VAL A 46 9.36 5.28 15.25
N GLU A 47 9.67 4.85 16.47
CA GLU A 47 10.31 5.70 17.49
C GLU A 47 11.70 6.16 17.07
N ARG A 48 12.53 5.25 16.54
CA ARG A 48 13.89 5.57 16.07
C ARG A 48 13.88 6.57 14.91
N HIS A 49 12.92 6.44 14.01
CA HIS A 49 12.80 7.26 12.81
C HIS A 49 11.84 8.44 13.00
N ARG A 50 11.50 8.79 14.25
CA ARG A 50 10.76 10.02 14.54
C ARG A 50 11.56 11.23 14.08
N TRP A 51 11.12 11.82 12.98
CA TRP A 51 11.57 13.14 12.59
C TRP A 51 10.75 14.19 13.35
N THR A 52 11.43 15.00 14.16
CA THR A 52 10.84 16.22 14.71
C THR A 52 11.18 17.37 13.75
N PRO A 53 10.20 18.03 13.14
CA PRO A 53 10.45 19.14 12.23
C PRO A 53 11.22 20.26 12.95
N PRO A 54 12.19 20.93 12.30
CA PRO A 54 12.85 22.09 12.89
C PRO A 54 11.84 23.23 13.17
N PRO A 55 12.15 24.15 14.11
CA PRO A 55 11.28 25.28 14.39
C PRO A 55 10.97 26.09 13.12
N GLY A 56 9.71 26.47 12.93
CA GLY A 56 9.25 27.18 11.73
C GLY A 56 8.93 26.28 10.54
N SER A 57 9.05 24.95 10.68
CA SER A 57 8.52 24.02 9.68
C SER A 57 7.00 24.17 9.58
N LYS A 58 6.50 24.19 8.35
CA LYS A 58 5.06 24.20 8.09
C LYS A 58 4.41 22.96 8.68
N SER A 59 3.29 23.17 9.36
CA SER A 59 2.39 22.11 9.78
C SER A 59 1.76 21.42 8.57
N SER A 60 1.31 20.18 8.76
CA SER A 60 0.58 19.45 7.72
C SER A 60 -0.64 20.23 7.20
N LEU A 61 -1.28 21.03 8.05
CA LEU A 61 -2.41 21.88 7.66
C LEU A 61 -2.00 23.05 6.77
N GLU A 62 -0.84 23.65 7.01
CA GLU A 62 -0.31 24.72 6.15
C GLU A 62 0.04 24.18 4.76
N PHE A 63 0.64 23.01 4.67
CA PHE A 63 0.88 22.35 3.37
C PHE A 63 -0.43 22.06 2.61
N LEU A 64 -1.45 21.56 3.29
CA LEU A 64 -2.75 21.28 2.67
C LEU A 64 -3.47 22.54 2.20
N ARG A 65 -3.27 23.68 2.87
CA ARG A 65 -3.84 24.97 2.42
C ARG A 65 -3.13 25.48 1.17
N GLU A 66 -1.80 25.43 1.15
CA GLU A 66 -1.01 25.86 -0.01
C GLU A 66 -1.33 25.05 -1.28
N ASP A 67 -1.53 23.73 -1.14
CA ASP A 67 -1.89 22.87 -2.28
C ASP A 67 -3.28 23.21 -2.85
N ARG A 68 -4.21 23.66 -2.00
CA ARG A 68 -5.57 24.04 -2.41
C ARG A 68 -5.66 25.45 -2.98
N GLU A 69 -4.74 26.33 -2.58
CA GLU A 69 -4.73 27.75 -2.95
C GLU A 69 -3.86 28.04 -4.20
N ASN A 70 -3.15 27.04 -4.73
CA ASN A 70 -2.51 27.04 -6.05
C ASN A 70 -3.42 26.47 -7.14
#